data_AF-A0A933YKT5-F1
#
_entry.id   AF-A0A933YKT5-F1
#
_cell.length_a   1.000
_cell.length_b   1.000
_cell.length_c   1.000
_cell.angle_alpha   90.00
_cell.angle_beta   90.00
_cell.angle_gamma   90.00
#
_symmetry.space_group_name_H-M   'P 1'
#
loop_
_entity.id
_entity.type
_entity.pdbx_description
1 polymer ?
#
loop_
_entity_poly.entity_id
_entity_poly.type
_entity_poly.pdbx_seq_one_letter_code
_entity_poly.pdbx_strand_id
1 'polypeptide(L)' 'MSLKAFHIFFIIASIVLALGFAIWEVNRYTSSGEVLELFAAIVAVLMAIGMIAYGIRFMRKLKNVRMI' A
#
# COMPACT_ATOMS: atom_id res chain seq x y z
N MET A 1 -24.97 4.66 1.09
CA MET A 1 -23.69 4.48 0.37
C MET A 1 -23.10 3.14 0.79
N SER A 2 -22.70 2.28 -0.16
CA SER A 2 -22.25 0.93 0.19
C SER A 2 -20.91 1.00 0.93
N LEU A 3 -20.86 0.53 2.18
CA LEU A 3 -19.67 0.49 3.05
C LEU A 3 -18.44 -0.10 2.33
N LYS A 4 -18.70 -1.00 1.36
CA LYS A 4 -17.70 -1.67 0.53
C LYS A 4 -17.00 -0.73 -0.46
N ALA A 5 -17.72 0.21 -1.07
CA ALA A 5 -17.14 1.16 -2.02
C ALA A 5 -16.21 2.16 -1.31
N PHE A 6 -16.60 2.65 -0.14
CA PHE A 6 -15.77 3.54 0.69
C PHE A 6 -14.48 2.83 1.15
N HIS A 7 -14.57 1.58 1.60
CA HIS A 7 -13.41 0.80 2.00
C HIS A 7 -12.41 0.55 0.85
N ILE A 8 -12.91 0.21 -0.35
CA ILE A 8 -12.06 0.00 -1.52
C ILE A 8 -11.38 1.31 -1.93
N PHE A 9 -12.11 2.42 -1.92
CA PHE A 9 -11.54 3.74 -2.21
C PHE A 9 -10.43 4.09 -1.21
N PHE A 10 -10.65 3.83 0.08
CA PHE A 10 -9.65 4.06 1.12
C PHE A 10 -8.38 3.22 0.90
N ILE A 11 -8.53 1.93 0.55
CA ILE A 11 -7.38 1.07 0.24
C ILE A 11 -6.59 1.58 -0.96
N ILE A 12 -7.27 2.00 -2.03
CA ILE A 12 -6.60 2.56 -3.23
C ILE A 12 -5.87 3.85 -2.87
N ALA A 13 -6.50 4.75 -2.11
CA ALA A 13 -5.87 5.99 -1.65
C ALA A 13 -4.63 5.71 -0.77
N SER A 14 -4.70 4.74 0.15
CA SER A 14 -3.55 4.33 0.96
C SER A 14 -2.42 3.73 0.13
N ILE A 15 -2.71 2.95 -0.92
CA ILE A 15 -1.70 2.41 -1.84
C ILE A 15 -0.99 3.54 -2.59
N VAL A 16 -1.75 4.50 -3.12
CA VAL A 16 -1.17 5.66 -3.83
C VAL A 16 -0.29 6.49 -2.89
N LEU A 17 -0.75 6.71 -1.65
CA LEU A 17 0.01 7.45 -0.65
C LEU A 17 1.32 6.71 -0.29
N ALA A 18 1.26 5.39 -0.09
CA ALA A 18 2.42 4.57 0.21
C ALA A 18 3.44 4.54 -0.93
N LEU A 19 2.97 4.49 -2.19
CA LEU A 19 3.83 4.58 -3.38
C LEU A 19 4.50 5.96 -3.48
N GLY A 20 3.74 7.04 -3.25
CA GLY A 20 4.31 8.40 -3.20
C GLY A 20 5.36 8.55 -2.12
N PHE A 21 5.11 7.98 -0.94
CA PHE A 21 6.05 7.99 0.18
C PHE A 21 7.32 7.18 -0.13
N ALA A 22 7.19 6.01 -0.74
CA ALA A 22 8.33 5.19 -1.16
C ALA A 22 9.22 5.89 -2.20
N ILE A 23 8.62 6.56 -3.21
CA ILE A 23 9.37 7.34 -4.21
C ILE A 23 10.10 8.52 -3.55
N TRP A 24 9.45 9.16 -2.58
CA TRP A 24 10.04 10.31 -1.86
C TRP A 24 11.23 9.89 -0.99
N GLU A 25 11.11 8.80 -0.24
CA GLU A 25 12.20 8.24 0.57
C GLU A 25 13.39 7.80 -0.30
N VAL A 26 13.15 7.19 -1.48
CA VAL A 26 14.23 6.83 -2.42
C VAL A 26 14.96 8.07 -2.93
N ASN A 27 14.23 9.14 -3.27
CA ASN A 27 14.85 10.41 -3.69
C ASN A 27 15.65 11.05 -2.55
N ARG A 28 15.16 11.00 -1.32
CA ARG A 28 15.90 11.44 -0.12
C ARG A 28 17.17 10.64 0.09
N TYR A 29 17.10 9.30 0.04
CA TYR A 29 18.26 8.42 0.17
C TYR A 29 19.37 8.75 -0.82
N THR A 30 18.99 9.11 -2.04
CA THR A 30 19.95 9.50 -3.10
C THR A 30 20.67 10.82 -2.77
N SER A 31 20.08 11.69 -1.94
CA SER A 31 20.66 12.99 -1.55
C SER A 31 21.37 12.96 -0.19
N SER A 32 20.88 12.19 0.78
CA SER A 32 21.38 12.21 2.16
C SER A 32 22.39 11.09 2.46
N GLY A 33 22.28 9.94 1.79
CA GLY A 33 23.10 8.75 2.04
C GLY A 33 22.87 8.11 3.43
N GLU A 34 21.79 8.45 4.11
CA GLU A 34 21.52 8.00 5.48
C GLU A 34 20.92 6.59 5.51
N VAL A 35 21.49 5.72 6.33
CA VAL A 35 21.03 4.32 6.49
C VAL A 35 19.59 4.25 7.03
N LEU A 36 19.18 5.28 7.76
CA LEU A 36 17.82 5.40 8.31
C LEU A 36 16.76 5.50 7.19
N GLU A 37 17.06 6.21 6.10
CA GLU A 37 16.18 6.37 4.93
C GLU A 37 16.06 5.04 4.15
N LEU A 38 17.13 4.24 4.10
CA LEU A 38 17.08 2.90 3.52
C LEU A 38 16.15 1.97 4.35
N PHE A 39 16.24 2.05 5.68
CA PHE A 39 15.40 1.25 6.58
C PHE A 39 13.93 1.67 6.48
N ALA A 40 13.65 2.98 6.43
CA ALA A 40 12.32 3.53 6.23
C ALA A 40 11.73 3.12 4.87
N ALA A 41 12.53 3.13 3.80
CA ALA A 41 12.12 2.62 2.49
C ALA A 41 11.77 1.12 2.53
N ILE A 42 12.56 0.29 3.20
CA ILE A 42 12.27 -1.16 3.35
C ILE A 42 10.97 -1.38 4.13
N VAL A 43 10.76 -0.66 5.23
CA VAL A 43 9.53 -0.75 6.03
C VAL A 43 8.32 -0.26 5.24
N ALA A 44 8.46 0.82 4.46
CA ALA A 44 7.40 1.32 3.58
C ALA A 44 7.03 0.30 2.49
N VAL A 45 8.03 -0.37 1.89
CA VAL A 45 7.79 -1.44 0.91
C VAL A 45 7.11 -2.64 1.57
N LEU A 46 7.54 -3.07 2.77
CA LEU A 46 6.88 -4.14 3.51
C LEU A 46 5.43 -3.81 3.87
N MET A 47 5.16 -2.58 4.31
CA MET A 47 3.79 -2.11 4.54
C MET A 47 2.96 -2.09 3.25
N ALA A 48 3.54 -1.63 2.13
CA ALA A 48 2.85 -1.63 0.84
C ALA A 48 2.50 -3.05 0.38
N ILE A 49 3.43 -4.01 0.52
CA ILE A 49 3.18 -5.43 0.25
C ILE A 49 2.08 -5.99 1.15
N GLY A 50 2.12 -5.67 2.45
CA GLY A 50 1.07 -6.05 3.41
C GLY A 50 -0.31 -5.51 3.03
N MET A 51 -0.37 -4.25 2.59
CA MET A 51 -1.61 -3.63 2.11
C MET A 51 -2.10 -4.24 0.80
N ILE A 52 -1.21 -4.54 -0.15
CA ILE A 52 -1.56 -5.25 -1.38
C ILE A 52 -2.10 -6.65 -1.06
N ALA A 53 -1.45 -7.40 -0.16
CA ALA A 53 -1.91 -8.71 0.28
C ALA A 53 -3.29 -8.63 0.97
N TYR A 54 -3.53 -7.62 1.81
CA TYR A 54 -4.83 -7.37 2.42
C TYR A 54 -5.90 -7.04 1.38
N GLY A 55 -5.58 -6.16 0.43
CA GLY A 55 -6.46 -5.79 -0.68
C GLY A 55 -6.81 -6.99 -1.58
N ILE A 56 -5.83 -7.84 -1.91
CA ILE A 56 -6.04 -9.08 -2.67
C ILE A 56 -6.85 -10.08 -1.85
N ARG A 57 -6.59 -10.23 -0.55
CA ARG A 57 -7.37 -11.13 0.32
C ARG A 57 -8.81 -10.65 0.45
N PHE A 58 -9.03 -9.35 0.54
CA PHE A 58 -10.36 -8.74 0.54
C PHE A 58 -11.08 -8.95 -0.80
N MET A 59 -10.41 -8.71 -1.93
CA MET A 59 -10.95 -9.01 -3.26
C MET A 59 -11.24 -10.50 -3.45
N ARG A 60 -10.36 -11.40 -3.01
CA ARG A 60 -10.58 -12.86 -3.02
C ARG A 60 -11.76 -13.26 -2.14
N LYS A 61 -11.91 -12.65 -0.96
CA LYS A 61 -13.04 -12.88 -0.06
C LYS A 61 -14.35 -12.35 -0.65
N LEU A 62 -14.31 -11.33 -1.49
CA LEU A 62 -15.47 -10.87 -2.26
C LEU A 62 -15.74 -11.73 -3.50
N LYS A 63 -14.69 -12.24 -4.16
CA LYS A 63 -14.78 -13.11 -5.35
C LYS A 63 -15.34 -14.50 -5.01
N ASN A 64 -14.99 -15.05 -3.84
CA ASN A 64 -15.63 -16.27 -3.31
C ASN A 64 -17.08 -16.05 -2.82
N VAL A 65 -17.58 -14.80 -2.82
CA VAL A 65 -18.97 -14.48 -2.43
C VAL A 65 -19.82 -14.13 -3.65
N ARG A 66 -19.33 -14.34 -4.88
CA ARG A 66 -20.21 -14.32 -6.06
C ARG A 66 -19.85 -15.44 -7.02
N MET A 67 -20.46 -16.58 -6.75
CA MET A 67 -21.10 -17.41 -7.76
C MET A 67 -22.20 -16.54 -8.41
N ILE A 68 -22.08 -16.30 -9.71
CA ILE A 68 -23.13 -16.24 -10.76
C ILE A 68 -22.38 -16.52 -12.06
#